data_AF-X0YPH9-F1
#
_entry.id   AF-X0YPH9-F1
#
_cell.length_a   1.000
_cell.length_b   1.000
_cell.length_c   1.000
_cell.angle_alpha   90.00
_cell.angle_beta   90.00
_cell.angle_gamma   90.00
#
_symmetry.space_group_name_H-M   'P 1'
#
loop_
_entity.id
_entity.type
_entity.pdbx_description
1 polymer ?
#
loop_
_entity_poly.entity_id
_entity_poly.type
_entity_poly.pdbx_seq_one_letter_code
_entity_poly.pdbx_strand_id
1 'polypeptide(L)'
;LALAMINVIIKENLYDEEFVNNYCVGFDKLKEHVQKYTPEWASEVTTLSVDDIVKVARMYATNGPASYRGNNGLCQHSNSTQACRAFAALISICGNVDIKGGNRLPQGPPGSDQTGPKPGVGLDRETEKLMMGADRFPLWAGADAIMKNPHNPSLLDGMIHNEPYPVKAWIVFWNNPVMTYASSQKVIEAMKKVDFLMVMAYTPSPTSDLADLILPIKHIYEYNFMMMSSYGSWLSTMPKLVDAPGECRDSFQIFHDIAEKMVQKGFVEKNKATFKDAQALIDNAFPSGGLMDYDGLYFSITSPNRSDAIS
;
A
#
# COMPACT_ATOMS: atom_id res chain seq x y z
N LEU A 1 13.14 10.02 19.15
CA LEU A 1 12.89 11.45 18.88
C LEU A 1 11.44 11.87 19.12
N ALA A 2 10.46 11.44 18.32
CA ALA A 2 9.06 11.89 18.43
C ALA A 2 8.46 11.78 19.86
N LEU A 3 8.69 10.67 20.56
CA LEU A 3 8.23 10.48 21.95
C LEU A 3 8.78 11.55 22.91
N ALA A 4 10.04 11.95 22.76
CA ALA A 4 10.64 13.01 23.59
C ALA A 4 10.15 14.39 23.21
N MET A 5 9.85 14.64 21.93
CA MET A 5 9.18 15.87 21.52
C MET A 5 7.79 15.96 22.16
N ILE A 6 7.01 14.88 22.13
CA ILE A 6 5.70 14.81 22.79
C ILE A 6 5.84 15.04 24.30
N ASN A 7 6.84 14.45 24.94
CA ASN A 7 7.14 14.67 26.36
C ASN A 7 7.31 16.17 26.68
N VAL A 8 8.18 16.86 25.94
CA VAL A 8 8.43 18.31 26.11
C VAL A 8 7.14 19.11 25.90
N ILE A 9 6.43 18.85 24.81
CA ILE A 9 5.21 19.57 24.45
C ILE A 9 4.13 19.42 25.51
N ILE A 10 3.93 18.20 26.05
CA ILE A 10 2.95 17.96 27.11
C ILE A 10 3.40 18.59 28.44
N LYS A 11 4.68 18.48 28.80
CA LYS A 11 5.21 19.03 30.06
C LYS A 11 5.11 20.56 30.10
N GLU A 12 5.28 21.20 28.95
CA GLU A 12 5.22 22.66 28.82
C GLU A 12 3.82 23.18 28.44
N ASN A 13 2.82 22.30 28.34
CA ASN A 13 1.45 22.62 27.92
C ASN A 13 1.39 23.38 26.56
N LEU A 14 2.21 22.93 25.59
CA LEU A 14 2.29 23.50 24.24
C LEU A 14 1.41 22.77 23.21
N TYR A 15 0.59 21.82 23.65
CA TYR A 15 -0.34 21.09 22.77
C TYR A 15 -1.63 21.90 22.54
N ASP A 16 -2.33 21.59 21.46
CA ASP A 16 -3.64 22.17 21.15
C ASP A 16 -4.72 21.48 22.00
N GLU A 17 -5.06 22.10 23.12
CA GLU A 17 -6.02 21.54 24.09
C GLU A 17 -7.43 21.39 23.49
N GLU A 18 -7.87 22.33 22.66
CA GLU A 18 -9.18 22.25 22.00
C GLU A 18 -9.22 21.06 21.04
N PHE A 19 -8.19 20.90 20.20
CA PHE A 19 -8.11 19.79 19.27
C PHE A 19 -8.03 18.44 20.00
N VAL A 20 -7.22 18.36 21.06
CA VAL A 20 -7.08 17.15 21.87
C VAL A 20 -8.42 16.75 22.50
N ASN A 21 -9.14 17.70 23.09
CA ASN A 21 -10.41 17.42 23.77
C ASN A 21 -11.53 17.01 22.80
N ASN A 22 -11.54 17.58 21.59
CA ASN A 22 -12.62 17.37 20.63
C ASN A 22 -12.37 16.19 19.67
N TYR A 23 -11.12 15.90 19.32
CA TYR A 23 -10.78 14.99 18.21
C TYR A 23 -9.79 13.87 18.57
N CYS A 24 -9.27 13.82 19.80
CA CYS A 24 -8.33 12.78 20.21
C CYS A 24 -8.93 11.84 21.27
N VAL A 25 -8.45 10.60 21.27
CA VAL A 25 -8.75 9.62 22.32
C VAL A 25 -7.47 9.05 22.90
N GLY A 26 -7.46 8.76 24.20
CA GLY A 26 -6.31 8.16 24.89
C GLY A 26 -5.16 9.13 25.20
N PHE A 27 -5.40 10.45 25.19
CA PHE A 27 -4.37 11.45 25.51
C PHE A 27 -3.77 11.26 26.91
N ASP A 28 -4.57 10.93 27.93
CA ASP A 28 -4.05 10.67 29.28
C ASP A 28 -3.08 9.48 29.31
N LYS A 29 -3.38 8.42 28.56
CA LYS A 29 -2.50 7.25 28.41
C LYS A 29 -1.22 7.61 27.67
N LEU A 30 -1.31 8.48 26.66
CA LEU A 30 -0.13 9.01 25.97
C LEU A 30 0.74 9.84 26.94
N LYS A 31 0.12 10.76 27.69
CA LYS A 31 0.77 11.61 28.69
C LYS A 31 1.52 10.80 29.74
N GLU A 32 0.91 9.73 30.25
CA GLU A 32 1.56 8.78 31.16
C GLU A 32 2.71 8.04 30.46
N HIS A 33 2.46 7.49 29.27
CA HIS A 33 3.45 6.73 28.51
C HIS A 33 4.71 7.53 28.21
N VAL A 34 4.57 8.81 27.82
CA VAL A 34 5.71 9.64 27.40
C VAL A 34 6.58 10.10 28.57
N GLN A 35 6.16 9.99 29.83
CA GLN A 35 6.91 10.51 30.99
C GLN A 35 8.36 10.01 31.06
N LYS A 36 8.57 8.73 30.74
CA LYS A 36 9.90 8.10 30.76
C LYS A 36 10.79 8.42 29.55
N TYR A 37 10.23 9.02 28.51
CA TYR A 37 10.94 9.33 27.27
C TYR A 37 11.36 10.81 27.28
N THR A 38 12.32 11.15 28.14
CA THR A 38 12.80 12.52 28.31
C THR A 38 13.73 12.95 27.16
N PRO A 39 14.04 14.25 27.02
CA PRO A 39 15.09 14.72 26.12
C PRO A 39 16.46 14.06 26.36
N GLU A 40 16.83 13.80 27.62
CA GLU A 40 18.08 13.13 27.98
C GLU A 40 18.10 11.68 27.48
N TRP A 41 17.00 10.93 27.69
CA TRP A 41 16.84 9.59 27.13
C TRP A 41 16.95 9.61 25.60
N ALA A 42 16.29 10.55 24.94
CA ALA A 42 16.33 10.64 23.49
C ALA A 42 17.71 11.07 22.97
N SER A 43 18.46 11.87 23.72
CA SER A 43 19.83 12.27 23.40
C SER A 43 20.75 11.05 23.30
N GLU A 44 20.65 10.12 24.25
CA GLU A 44 21.40 8.85 24.21
C GLU A 44 21.03 7.98 23.01
N VAL A 45 19.74 7.89 22.68
CA VAL A 45 19.25 7.01 21.59
C VAL A 45 19.49 7.59 20.20
N THR A 46 19.37 8.91 20.06
CA THR A 46 19.39 9.59 18.76
C THR A 46 20.70 10.28 18.44
N THR A 47 21.61 10.39 19.42
CA THR A 47 22.88 11.13 19.35
C THR A 47 22.73 12.66 19.13
N LEU A 48 21.49 13.18 19.22
CA LEU A 48 21.20 14.62 19.19
C LEU A 48 21.42 15.24 20.57
N SER A 49 21.77 16.53 20.62
CA SER A 49 21.83 17.23 21.90
C SER A 49 20.45 17.38 22.53
N VAL A 50 20.39 17.40 23.87
CA VAL A 50 19.16 17.71 24.63
C VAL A 50 18.55 19.04 24.16
N ASP A 51 19.39 20.05 23.97
CA ASP A 51 18.99 21.39 23.54
C ASP A 51 18.31 21.36 22.16
N ASP A 52 18.86 20.61 21.20
CA ASP A 52 18.27 20.48 19.86
C ASP A 52 16.91 19.77 19.92
N ILE A 53 16.78 18.74 20.75
CA ILE A 53 15.52 17.99 20.93
C ILE A 53 14.44 18.91 21.52
N VAL A 54 14.75 19.67 22.57
CA VAL A 54 13.82 20.62 23.18
C VAL A 54 13.48 21.74 22.21
N LYS A 55 14.48 22.28 21.50
CA LYS A 55 14.30 23.34 20.52
C LYS A 55 13.37 22.93 19.39
N VAL A 56 13.57 21.74 18.80
CA VAL A 56 12.71 21.26 17.72
C VAL A 56 11.30 20.94 18.21
N ALA A 57 11.14 20.42 19.43
CA ALA A 57 9.82 20.17 20.03
C ALA A 57 9.02 21.46 20.18
N ARG A 58 9.63 22.50 20.79
CA ARG A 58 9.00 23.83 20.93
C ARG A 58 8.68 24.43 19.58
N MET A 59 9.66 24.46 18.67
CA MET A 59 9.49 25.01 17.32
C MET A 59 8.32 24.33 16.59
N TYR A 60 8.23 23.01 16.64
CA TYR A 60 7.17 22.26 15.99
C TYR A 60 5.78 22.59 16.56
N ALA A 61 5.67 22.74 17.88
CA ALA A 61 4.41 23.03 18.55
C ALA A 61 3.96 24.49 18.41
N THR A 62 4.90 25.46 18.39
CA THR A 62 4.55 26.89 18.43
C THR A 62 4.56 27.56 17.06
N ASN A 63 5.27 27.02 16.06
CA ASN A 63 5.42 27.66 14.75
C ASN A 63 4.52 26.97 13.69
N GLY A 64 3.24 26.78 14.04
CA GLY A 64 2.25 26.17 13.15
C GLY A 64 1.77 27.11 12.03
N PRO A 65 1.13 26.58 10.97
CA PRO A 65 0.90 25.15 10.70
C PRO A 65 2.20 24.38 10.37
N ALA A 66 2.36 23.17 10.92
CA ALA A 66 3.54 22.33 10.70
C ALA A 66 3.19 21.03 9.96
N SER A 67 3.92 20.72 8.90
CA SER A 67 3.75 19.50 8.10
C SER A 67 4.86 18.50 8.39
N TYR A 68 4.48 17.23 8.54
CA TYR A 68 5.41 16.11 8.65
C TYR A 68 5.42 15.32 7.34
N ARG A 69 6.63 15.07 6.82
CA ARG A 69 6.83 14.26 5.61
C ARG A 69 7.76 13.09 5.91
N GLY A 70 7.18 12.05 6.51
CA GLY A 70 7.80 10.74 6.63
C GLY A 70 7.66 9.93 5.34
N ASN A 71 8.66 9.09 5.03
CA ASN A 71 8.57 8.11 3.96
C ASN A 71 9.50 6.91 4.28
N ASN A 72 10.11 6.30 3.26
CA ASN A 72 11.01 5.14 3.36
C ASN A 72 11.99 5.18 4.53
N GLY A 73 12.61 6.33 4.81
CA GLY A 73 13.57 6.47 5.91
C GLY A 73 12.98 6.14 7.29
N LEU A 74 11.68 6.34 7.51
CA LEU A 74 11.01 5.90 8.74
C LEU A 74 10.53 4.45 8.64
N CYS A 75 10.03 4.06 7.46
CA CYS A 75 9.37 2.77 7.25
C CYS A 75 10.34 1.58 7.22
N GLN A 76 11.62 1.80 6.91
CA GLN A 76 12.65 0.76 6.78
C GLN A 76 13.38 0.44 8.10
N HIS A 77 12.66 0.54 9.23
CA HIS A 77 13.17 0.19 10.55
C HIS A 77 12.28 -0.85 11.23
N SER A 78 12.86 -1.64 12.14
CA SER A 78 12.15 -2.70 12.89
C SER A 78 11.03 -2.16 13.80
N ASN A 79 11.10 -0.90 14.19
CA ASN A 79 10.11 -0.21 15.02
C ASN A 79 9.24 0.78 14.21
N SER A 80 9.23 0.69 12.88
CA SER A 80 8.58 1.66 11.99
C SER A 80 7.12 1.92 12.33
N THR A 81 6.33 0.87 12.60
CA THR A 81 4.92 1.02 12.98
C THR A 81 4.74 1.90 14.23
N GLN A 82 5.57 1.71 15.25
CA GLN A 82 5.50 2.50 16.48
C GLN A 82 6.02 3.92 16.25
N ALA A 83 7.04 4.08 15.41
CA ALA A 83 7.55 5.39 15.03
C ALA A 83 6.49 6.21 14.27
N CYS A 84 5.79 5.59 13.30
CA CYS A 84 4.67 6.19 12.59
C CYS A 84 3.54 6.59 13.55
N ARG A 85 3.20 5.73 14.52
CA ARG A 85 2.20 6.07 15.56
C ARG A 85 2.64 7.24 16.43
N ALA A 86 3.91 7.32 16.80
CA ALA A 86 4.44 8.44 17.59
C ALA A 86 4.38 9.75 16.79
N PHE A 87 4.75 9.75 15.50
CA PHE A 87 4.60 10.94 14.66
C PHE A 87 3.14 11.31 14.41
N ALA A 88 2.24 10.34 14.23
CA ALA A 88 0.81 10.60 14.13
C ALA A 88 0.27 11.27 15.41
N ALA A 89 0.64 10.76 16.59
CA ALA A 89 0.28 11.38 17.87
C ALA A 89 0.84 12.80 17.99
N LEU A 90 2.10 13.03 17.60
CA LEU A 90 2.72 14.36 17.60
C LEU A 90 1.97 15.35 16.69
N ILE A 91 1.60 14.93 15.49
CA ILE A 91 0.79 15.73 14.55
C ILE A 91 -0.56 16.09 15.19
N SER A 92 -1.23 15.09 15.79
CA SER A 92 -2.55 15.24 16.39
C SER A 92 -2.55 16.18 17.59
N ILE A 93 -1.66 16.00 18.56
CA ILE A 93 -1.65 16.85 19.76
C ILE A 93 -1.26 18.30 19.45
N CYS A 94 -0.61 18.56 18.32
CA CYS A 94 -0.28 19.91 17.88
C CYS A 94 -1.35 20.51 16.93
N GLY A 95 -2.52 19.89 16.78
CA GLY A 95 -3.61 20.41 15.94
C GLY A 95 -3.28 20.47 14.44
N ASN A 96 -2.22 19.79 13.98
CA ASN A 96 -1.72 19.90 12.61
C ASN A 96 -2.42 18.93 11.63
N VAL A 97 -3.60 18.42 11.97
CA VAL A 97 -4.39 17.47 11.17
C VAL A 97 -5.35 18.21 10.25
N ASP A 98 -5.29 17.91 8.96
CA ASP A 98 -6.19 18.40 7.90
C ASP A 98 -6.35 19.92 7.75
N ILE A 99 -5.34 20.69 8.19
CA ILE A 99 -5.28 22.13 7.99
C ILE A 99 -4.35 22.52 6.82
N LYS A 100 -4.57 23.71 6.24
CA LYS A 100 -3.68 24.26 5.19
C LYS A 100 -2.28 24.49 5.79
N GLY A 101 -1.25 23.92 5.16
CA GLY A 101 0.14 23.96 5.65
C GLY A 101 0.48 22.88 6.68
N GLY A 102 -0.51 22.13 7.18
CA GLY A 102 -0.31 20.98 8.07
C GLY A 102 -0.27 19.65 7.33
N ASN A 103 -0.97 18.65 7.86
CA ASN A 103 -0.99 17.27 7.36
C ASN A 103 -2.38 16.96 6.80
N ARG A 104 -2.57 17.23 5.51
CA ARG A 104 -3.82 16.99 4.80
C ARG A 104 -4.11 15.50 4.74
N LEU A 105 -5.34 15.13 5.05
CA LEU A 105 -5.84 13.80 4.75
C LEU A 105 -6.22 13.80 3.26
N PRO A 106 -5.62 12.93 2.43
CA PRO A 106 -5.99 12.87 1.03
C PRO A 106 -7.46 12.48 0.94
N GLN A 107 -8.25 13.33 0.30
CA GLN A 107 -9.58 12.98 -0.18
C GLN A 107 -9.44 12.63 -1.65
N GLY A 108 -10.07 11.55 -2.09
CA GLY A 108 -10.12 11.32 -3.53
C GLY A 108 -11.11 12.26 -4.22
N PRO A 109 -11.15 12.25 -5.55
CA PRO A 109 -12.13 13.02 -6.31
C PRO A 109 -13.56 12.69 -5.86
N PRO A 110 -14.53 13.61 -5.98
CA PRO A 110 -15.94 13.30 -5.72
C PRO A 110 -16.37 12.01 -6.43
N GLY A 111 -16.97 11.08 -5.67
CA GLY A 111 -17.34 9.73 -6.13
C GLY A 111 -16.31 8.64 -5.78
N SER A 112 -15.07 9.00 -5.42
CA SER A 112 -14.03 8.03 -5.12
C SER A 112 -14.30 7.30 -3.82
N ASP A 113 -14.45 5.99 -3.89
CA ASP A 113 -14.38 5.19 -2.69
C ASP A 113 -12.90 4.89 -2.39
N GLN A 114 -12.29 5.70 -1.52
CA GLN A 114 -10.94 5.42 -0.98
C GLN A 114 -10.99 4.51 0.26
N THR A 115 -12.16 4.00 0.64
CA THR A 115 -12.34 3.20 1.87
C THR A 115 -12.02 1.72 1.63
N GLY A 116 -10.78 1.43 1.22
CA GLY A 116 -10.30 0.06 1.10
C GLY A 116 -11.09 -0.81 0.10
N PRO A 117 -10.90 -2.13 0.10
CA PRO A 117 -11.64 -3.02 -0.78
C PRO A 117 -13.14 -3.03 -0.42
N LYS A 118 -14.01 -2.73 -1.39
CA LYS A 118 -15.47 -2.74 -1.23
C LYS A 118 -15.99 -4.13 -0.83
N PRO A 119 -17.05 -4.23 0.00
CA PRO A 119 -17.73 -5.51 0.27
C PRO A 119 -18.16 -6.21 -1.02
N GLY A 120 -17.77 -7.48 -1.21
CA GLY A 120 -18.06 -8.26 -2.42
C GLY A 120 -17.00 -8.15 -3.53
N VAL A 121 -15.96 -7.34 -3.34
CA VAL A 121 -14.78 -7.26 -4.20
C VAL A 121 -13.63 -7.99 -3.51
N GLY A 122 -13.20 -9.13 -4.07
CA GLY A 122 -12.12 -9.96 -3.52
C GLY A 122 -12.44 -11.46 -3.54
N LEU A 123 -11.53 -12.25 -3.00
CA LEU A 123 -11.73 -13.68 -2.78
C LEU A 123 -12.69 -13.90 -1.60
N ASP A 124 -13.27 -15.09 -1.47
CA ASP A 124 -14.08 -15.41 -0.30
C ASP A 124 -13.24 -15.37 0.98
N ARG A 125 -13.89 -15.14 2.12
CA ARG A 125 -13.25 -14.96 3.42
C ARG A 125 -12.35 -16.14 3.81
N GLU A 126 -12.73 -17.37 3.48
CA GLU A 126 -11.94 -18.55 3.84
C GLU A 126 -10.67 -18.62 2.99
N THR A 127 -10.76 -18.29 1.71
CA THR A 127 -9.57 -18.13 0.85
C THR A 127 -8.67 -16.99 1.34
N GLU A 128 -9.23 -15.84 1.72
CA GLU A 128 -8.44 -14.71 2.23
C GLU A 128 -7.70 -15.05 3.54
N LYS A 129 -8.24 -15.95 4.39
CA LYS A 129 -7.54 -16.44 5.59
C LYS A 129 -6.30 -17.27 5.28
N LEU A 130 -6.24 -17.91 4.10
CA LEU A 130 -5.09 -18.72 3.70
C LEU A 130 -3.86 -17.87 3.35
N MET A 131 -4.04 -16.56 3.12
CA MET A 131 -2.99 -15.65 2.70
C MET A 131 -1.73 -15.73 3.58
N MET A 132 -0.58 -15.95 2.96
CA MET A 132 0.69 -16.14 3.68
C MET A 132 1.02 -14.92 4.55
N GLY A 133 1.16 -15.18 5.86
CA GLY A 133 1.40 -14.17 6.89
C GLY A 133 0.14 -13.65 7.60
N ALA A 134 -1.05 -14.15 7.29
CA ALA A 134 -2.29 -13.71 7.95
C ALA A 134 -2.34 -13.99 9.46
N ASP A 135 -1.72 -15.07 9.90
CA ASP A 135 -1.61 -15.50 11.31
C ASP A 135 -0.73 -14.56 12.15
N ARG A 136 0.29 -13.96 11.54
CA ARG A 136 1.31 -13.16 12.21
C ARG A 136 1.23 -11.66 11.91
N PHE A 137 0.75 -11.29 10.72
CA PHE A 137 0.69 -9.91 10.23
C PHE A 137 -0.75 -9.52 9.84
N PRO A 138 -1.71 -9.58 10.77
CA PRO A 138 -3.15 -9.43 10.47
C PRO A 138 -3.56 -8.02 10.00
N LEU A 139 -2.69 -7.02 10.16
CA LEU A 139 -2.92 -5.68 9.60
C LEU A 139 -2.60 -5.61 8.09
N TRP A 140 -1.76 -6.54 7.61
CA TRP A 140 -1.25 -6.55 6.23
C TRP A 140 -1.85 -7.69 5.40
N ALA A 141 -1.91 -8.89 5.97
CA ALA A 141 -2.35 -10.12 5.34
C ALA A 141 -3.57 -10.70 6.06
N GLY A 142 -4.47 -11.33 5.31
CA GLY A 142 -5.68 -11.99 5.85
C GLY A 142 -6.98 -11.26 5.52
N ALA A 143 -8.10 -11.90 5.88
CA ALA A 143 -9.44 -11.44 5.52
C ALA A 143 -9.85 -10.10 6.16
N ASP A 144 -9.31 -9.80 7.34
CA ASP A 144 -9.59 -8.56 8.09
C ASP A 144 -8.48 -7.52 7.93
N ALA A 145 -7.48 -7.79 7.08
CA ALA A 145 -6.38 -6.87 6.85
C ALA A 145 -6.81 -5.68 5.99
N ILE A 146 -6.16 -4.53 6.24
CA ILE A 146 -6.39 -3.31 5.46
C ILE A 146 -5.88 -3.48 4.02
N MET A 147 -4.72 -4.13 3.87
CA MET A 147 -4.03 -4.24 2.58
C MET A 147 -4.39 -5.51 1.80
N LYS A 148 -4.81 -6.58 2.47
CA LYS A 148 -5.12 -7.89 1.88
C LYS A 148 -4.06 -8.39 0.88
N ASN A 149 -2.79 -8.25 1.25
CA ASN A 149 -1.67 -8.75 0.47
C ASN A 149 -0.85 -9.75 1.29
N PRO A 150 -0.27 -10.80 0.69
CA PRO A 150 0.62 -11.68 1.42
C PRO A 150 1.80 -10.88 1.98
N HIS A 151 2.26 -11.27 3.16
CA HIS A 151 3.46 -10.69 3.75
C HIS A 151 4.69 -11.21 2.98
N ASN A 152 5.41 -10.33 2.28
CA ASN A 152 6.47 -10.72 1.33
C ASN A 152 7.48 -11.73 1.92
N PRO A 153 8.08 -11.54 3.11
CA PRO A 153 8.96 -12.55 3.70
C PRO A 153 8.28 -13.91 3.91
N SER A 154 7.03 -13.92 4.37
CA SER A 154 6.25 -15.15 4.57
C SER A 154 5.93 -15.84 3.25
N LEU A 155 5.66 -15.07 2.19
CA LEU A 155 5.49 -15.60 0.84
C LEU A 155 6.78 -16.27 0.35
N LEU A 156 7.92 -15.60 0.51
CA LEU A 156 9.22 -16.16 0.10
C LEU A 156 9.56 -17.44 0.89
N ASP A 157 9.30 -17.46 2.20
CA ASP A 157 9.48 -18.66 3.02
C ASP A 157 8.57 -19.79 2.53
N GLY A 158 7.30 -19.50 2.26
CA GLY A 158 6.37 -20.51 1.79
C GLY A 158 6.67 -21.05 0.40
N MET A 159 7.23 -20.22 -0.49
CA MET A 159 7.76 -20.67 -1.78
C MET A 159 8.96 -21.63 -1.61
N ILE A 160 9.86 -21.35 -0.66
CA ILE A 160 11.07 -22.15 -0.45
C ILE A 160 10.75 -23.49 0.22
N HIS A 161 9.85 -23.47 1.21
CA HIS A 161 9.58 -24.60 2.09
C HIS A 161 8.29 -25.35 1.77
N ASN A 162 7.43 -24.82 0.88
CA ASN A 162 6.08 -25.32 0.60
C ASN A 162 5.15 -25.33 1.83
N GLU A 163 5.36 -24.41 2.77
CA GLU A 163 4.55 -24.25 3.99
C GLU A 163 3.94 -22.84 4.07
N PRO A 164 2.67 -22.67 4.48
CA PRO A 164 1.72 -23.72 4.85
C PRO A 164 1.21 -24.54 3.66
N TYR A 165 1.50 -24.13 2.43
CA TYR A 165 1.19 -24.84 1.19
C TYR A 165 2.14 -24.40 0.06
N PRO A 166 2.31 -25.20 -1.01
CA PRO A 166 3.20 -24.86 -2.11
C PRO A 166 2.68 -23.68 -2.94
N VAL A 167 3.59 -22.79 -3.34
CA VAL A 167 3.34 -21.77 -4.37
C VAL A 167 3.90 -22.29 -5.69
N LYS A 168 3.02 -22.50 -6.68
CA LYS A 168 3.38 -23.15 -7.94
C LYS A 168 3.67 -22.20 -9.09
N ALA A 169 3.14 -20.99 -9.04
CA ALA A 169 3.40 -20.01 -10.07
C ALA A 169 3.57 -18.63 -9.46
N TRP A 170 4.42 -17.80 -10.08
CA TRP A 170 4.54 -16.38 -9.76
C TRP A 170 4.47 -15.55 -11.03
N ILE A 171 3.54 -14.60 -11.07
CA ILE A 171 3.44 -13.59 -12.12
C ILE A 171 3.99 -12.27 -11.57
N VAL A 172 5.07 -11.77 -12.15
CA VAL A 172 5.67 -10.49 -11.81
C VAL A 172 5.33 -9.48 -12.89
N PHE A 173 4.78 -8.34 -12.49
CA PHE A 173 4.52 -7.19 -13.35
C PHE A 173 4.86 -5.91 -12.59
N TRP A 174 5.35 -4.89 -13.30
CA TRP A 174 5.66 -3.57 -12.72
C TRP A 174 6.60 -3.60 -11.51
N ASN A 175 7.41 -4.65 -11.38
CA ASN A 175 8.30 -4.84 -10.25
C ASN A 175 9.55 -5.65 -10.65
N ASN A 176 10.59 -5.54 -9.84
CA ASN A 176 11.83 -6.29 -9.95
C ASN A 176 12.21 -6.83 -8.55
N PRO A 177 11.53 -7.87 -8.03
CA PRO A 177 11.70 -8.34 -6.65
C PRO A 177 13.14 -8.68 -6.28
N VAL A 178 13.96 -9.17 -7.21
CA VAL A 178 15.38 -9.45 -6.94
C VAL A 178 16.13 -8.20 -6.45
N MET A 179 15.73 -7.01 -6.93
CA MET A 179 16.33 -5.73 -6.56
C MET A 179 15.56 -4.96 -5.49
N THR A 180 14.24 -5.16 -5.38
CA THR A 180 13.37 -4.32 -4.54
C THR A 180 12.98 -4.95 -3.20
N TYR A 181 13.09 -6.27 -3.06
CA TYR A 181 12.78 -6.95 -1.81
C TYR A 181 14.04 -7.11 -0.94
N ALA A 182 13.84 -7.25 0.37
CA ALA A 182 14.94 -7.55 1.28
C ALA A 182 15.49 -8.95 1.01
N SER A 183 16.82 -9.08 1.03
CA SER A 183 17.56 -10.32 0.74
C SER A 183 17.32 -10.86 -0.69
N SER A 184 18.05 -10.30 -1.65
CA SER A 184 18.03 -10.74 -3.06
C SER A 184 18.29 -12.24 -3.20
N GLN A 185 19.17 -12.83 -2.38
CA GLN A 185 19.47 -14.26 -2.42
C GLN A 185 18.25 -15.11 -2.10
N LYS A 186 17.48 -14.73 -1.07
CA LYS A 186 16.23 -15.43 -0.70
C LYS A 186 15.19 -15.30 -1.80
N VAL A 187 15.09 -14.13 -2.43
CA VAL A 187 14.18 -13.92 -3.57
C VAL A 187 14.53 -14.83 -4.74
N ILE A 188 15.83 -14.89 -5.11
CA ILE A 188 16.32 -15.76 -6.19
C ILE A 188 16.06 -17.23 -5.86
N GLU A 189 16.28 -17.64 -4.61
CA GLU A 189 15.99 -19.01 -4.16
C GLU A 189 14.50 -19.33 -4.31
N ALA A 190 13.62 -18.47 -3.80
CA ALA A 190 12.17 -18.64 -3.91
C ALA A 190 11.71 -18.70 -5.38
N MET A 191 12.22 -17.82 -6.24
CA MET A 191 11.90 -17.80 -7.67
C MET A 191 12.29 -19.09 -8.39
N LYS A 192 13.34 -19.79 -7.95
CA LYS A 192 13.75 -21.09 -8.52
C LYS A 192 12.90 -22.28 -8.05
N LYS A 193 11.99 -22.07 -7.09
CA LYS A 193 11.17 -23.13 -6.47
C LYS A 193 9.77 -23.23 -7.03
N VAL A 194 9.29 -22.18 -7.74
CA VAL A 194 8.00 -22.24 -8.42
C VAL A 194 8.10 -23.10 -9.68
N ASP A 195 6.98 -23.70 -10.08
CA ASP A 195 6.90 -24.51 -11.30
C ASP A 195 6.79 -23.61 -12.56
N PHE A 196 6.39 -22.34 -12.39
CA PHE A 196 6.27 -21.38 -13.48
C PHE A 196 6.46 -19.92 -13.02
N LEU A 197 7.39 -19.21 -13.63
CA LEU A 197 7.66 -17.78 -13.42
C LEU A 197 7.41 -16.98 -14.70
N MET A 198 6.41 -16.10 -14.66
CA MET A 198 6.12 -15.17 -15.75
C MET A 198 6.51 -13.74 -15.35
N VAL A 199 7.23 -13.04 -16.21
CA VAL A 199 7.62 -11.64 -15.99
C VAL A 199 7.10 -10.76 -17.12
N MET A 200 6.29 -9.77 -16.77
CA MET A 200 5.84 -8.70 -17.66
C MET A 200 6.81 -7.52 -17.55
N ALA A 201 7.57 -7.24 -18.61
CA ALA A 201 8.61 -6.21 -18.59
C ALA A 201 8.76 -5.50 -19.93
N TYR A 202 9.12 -4.21 -19.87
CA TYR A 202 9.53 -3.42 -21.04
C TYR A 202 11.05 -3.30 -21.17
N THR A 203 11.83 -3.69 -20.14
CA THR A 203 13.29 -3.83 -20.19
C THR A 203 13.77 -5.09 -19.46
N PRO A 204 14.88 -5.71 -19.89
CA PRO A 204 15.52 -6.79 -19.13
C PRO A 204 15.88 -6.37 -17.69
N SER A 205 15.87 -7.33 -16.77
CA SER A 205 16.17 -7.14 -15.35
C SER A 205 16.68 -8.43 -14.69
N PRO A 206 17.35 -8.35 -13.53
CA PRO A 206 17.74 -9.54 -12.76
C PRO A 206 16.57 -10.48 -12.42
N THR A 207 15.33 -9.95 -12.32
CA THR A 207 14.13 -10.79 -12.16
C THR A 207 13.75 -11.51 -13.45
N SER A 208 13.81 -10.83 -14.60
CA SER A 208 13.45 -11.45 -15.88
C SER A 208 14.42 -12.55 -16.30
N ASP A 209 15.69 -12.46 -15.88
CA ASP A 209 16.70 -13.50 -16.15
C ASP A 209 16.37 -14.86 -15.52
N LEU A 210 15.44 -14.91 -14.57
CA LEU A 210 14.96 -16.13 -13.93
C LEU A 210 13.65 -16.66 -14.54
N ALA A 211 13.00 -15.90 -15.42
CA ALA A 211 11.65 -16.19 -15.89
C ALA A 211 11.61 -17.35 -16.90
N ASP A 212 10.56 -18.18 -16.81
CA ASP A 212 10.22 -19.15 -17.85
C ASP A 212 9.56 -18.48 -19.05
N LEU A 213 8.83 -17.39 -18.80
CA LEU A 213 8.16 -16.59 -19.83
C LEU A 213 8.31 -15.11 -19.55
N ILE A 214 8.82 -14.37 -20.54
CA ILE A 214 8.83 -12.92 -20.52
C ILE A 214 7.78 -12.41 -21.52
N LEU A 215 6.85 -11.58 -21.06
CA LEU A 215 5.88 -10.91 -21.93
C LEU A 215 6.24 -9.42 -22.06
N PRO A 216 6.51 -8.93 -23.28
CA PRO A 216 6.82 -7.52 -23.50
C PRO A 216 5.57 -6.66 -23.26
N ILE A 217 5.69 -5.70 -22.33
CA ILE A 217 4.63 -4.74 -22.04
C ILE A 217 4.94 -3.36 -22.61
N LYS A 218 3.87 -2.57 -22.80
CA LYS A 218 3.99 -1.16 -23.17
C LYS A 218 4.66 -0.35 -22.08
N HIS A 219 5.53 0.60 -22.47
CA HIS A 219 6.02 1.65 -21.59
C HIS A 219 4.93 2.71 -21.35
N ILE A 220 5.00 3.45 -20.24
CA ILE A 220 3.99 4.48 -19.87
C ILE A 220 3.81 5.60 -20.92
N TYR A 221 4.71 5.72 -21.88
CA TYR A 221 4.65 6.68 -23.00
C TYR A 221 3.98 6.12 -24.26
N GLU A 222 3.61 4.84 -24.26
CA GLU A 222 3.10 4.12 -25.43
C GLU A 222 1.57 3.93 -25.41
N TYR A 223 0.91 4.39 -24.34
CA TYR A 223 -0.54 4.36 -24.17
C TYR A 223 -1.01 5.53 -23.30
N ASN A 224 -2.30 5.87 -23.40
CA ASN A 224 -2.89 6.86 -22.51
C ASN A 224 -3.02 6.26 -21.11
N PHE A 225 -2.56 6.98 -20.10
CA PHE A 225 -2.70 6.57 -18.72
C PHE A 225 -3.20 7.72 -17.85
N MET A 226 -3.82 7.35 -16.74
CA MET A 226 -4.25 8.28 -15.71
C MET A 226 -3.84 7.73 -14.36
N MET A 227 -3.32 8.60 -13.51
CA MET A 227 -2.95 8.26 -12.15
C MET A 227 -3.66 9.21 -11.17
N MET A 228 -4.34 8.63 -10.19
CA MET A 228 -4.80 9.36 -9.03
C MET A 228 -3.64 9.51 -8.04
N SER A 229 -3.43 10.73 -7.53
CA SER A 229 -2.40 10.96 -6.53
C SER A 229 -2.76 10.29 -5.21
N SER A 230 -1.82 9.52 -4.65
CA SER A 230 -1.93 9.01 -3.28
C SER A 230 -1.69 10.09 -2.21
N TYR A 231 -1.22 11.27 -2.62
CA TYR A 231 -0.85 12.38 -1.72
C TYR A 231 -1.79 13.58 -1.82
N GLY A 232 -2.87 13.50 -2.60
CA GLY A 232 -3.91 14.53 -2.62
C GLY A 232 -4.98 14.32 -3.68
N SER A 233 -5.86 15.31 -3.78
CA SER A 233 -7.14 15.23 -4.51
C SER A 233 -7.03 15.63 -5.98
N TRP A 234 -6.02 15.13 -6.69
CA TRP A 234 -5.84 15.44 -8.11
C TRP A 234 -5.57 14.19 -8.96
N LEU A 235 -5.91 14.33 -10.23
CA LEU A 235 -5.65 13.37 -11.29
C LEU A 235 -4.52 13.89 -12.16
N SER A 236 -3.59 13.01 -12.52
CA SER A 236 -2.55 13.27 -13.51
C SER A 236 -2.84 12.43 -14.73
N THR A 237 -2.92 13.07 -15.90
CA THR A 237 -3.07 12.40 -17.18
C THR A 237 -1.71 12.31 -17.88
N MET A 238 -1.48 11.19 -18.55
CA MET A 238 -0.28 10.92 -19.34
C MET A 238 -0.74 10.51 -20.73
N PRO A 239 -0.72 11.42 -21.72
CA PRO A 239 -1.11 11.08 -23.08
C PRO A 239 -0.06 10.16 -23.71
N LYS A 240 -0.51 9.28 -24.61
CA LYS A 240 0.38 8.51 -25.47
C LYS A 240 1.28 9.45 -26.27
N LEU A 241 2.58 9.20 -26.23
CA LEU A 241 3.60 10.00 -26.93
C LEU A 241 4.15 9.29 -28.16
N VAL A 242 4.26 7.96 -28.12
CA VAL A 242 4.84 7.13 -29.20
C VAL A 242 4.05 5.84 -29.38
N ASP A 243 4.23 5.17 -30.52
CA ASP A 243 3.71 3.81 -30.72
C ASP A 243 4.58 2.77 -30.01
N ALA A 244 3.94 1.72 -29.48
CA ALA A 244 4.66 0.62 -28.86
C ALA A 244 5.42 -0.20 -29.92
N PRO A 245 6.67 -0.61 -29.65
CA PRO A 245 7.43 -1.43 -30.59
C PRO A 245 6.92 -2.87 -30.63
N GLY A 246 7.03 -3.50 -31.80
CA GLY A 246 6.78 -4.94 -31.98
C GLY A 246 5.42 -5.39 -31.47
N GLU A 247 5.42 -6.40 -30.60
CA GLU A 247 4.22 -7.03 -30.03
C GLU A 247 3.95 -6.58 -28.58
N CYS A 248 4.45 -5.41 -28.16
CA CYS A 248 4.24 -4.89 -26.80
C CYS A 248 2.74 -4.69 -26.50
N ARG A 249 2.29 -5.28 -25.39
CA ARG A 249 0.88 -5.26 -24.97
C ARG A 249 0.68 -4.48 -23.68
N ASP A 250 -0.53 -3.98 -23.48
CA ASP A 250 -0.93 -3.42 -22.21
C ASP A 250 -1.03 -4.54 -21.14
N SER A 251 -0.56 -4.30 -19.92
CA SER A 251 -0.57 -5.33 -18.86
C SER A 251 -2.00 -5.73 -18.47
N PHE A 252 -2.97 -4.82 -18.50
CA PHE A 252 -4.38 -5.18 -18.26
C PHE A 252 -4.91 -6.10 -19.35
N GLN A 253 -4.57 -5.84 -20.62
CA GLN A 253 -4.94 -6.72 -21.73
C GLN A 253 -4.32 -8.11 -21.61
N ILE A 254 -3.11 -8.24 -21.08
CA ILE A 254 -2.50 -9.56 -20.82
C ILE A 254 -3.29 -10.30 -19.73
N PHE A 255 -3.59 -9.65 -18.61
CA PHE A 255 -4.37 -10.27 -17.54
C PHE A 255 -5.78 -10.64 -17.98
N HIS A 256 -6.45 -9.77 -18.75
CA HIS A 256 -7.76 -10.04 -19.33
C HIS A 256 -7.75 -11.30 -20.20
N ASP A 257 -6.79 -11.43 -21.11
CA ASP A 257 -6.71 -12.59 -22.00
C ASP A 257 -6.39 -13.89 -21.26
N ILE A 258 -5.55 -13.83 -20.23
CA ILE A 258 -5.29 -14.97 -19.33
C ILE A 258 -6.60 -15.38 -18.65
N ALA A 259 -7.35 -14.42 -18.09
CA ALA A 259 -8.62 -14.69 -17.41
C ALA A 259 -9.66 -15.30 -18.37
N GLU A 260 -9.85 -14.73 -19.56
CA GLU A 260 -10.74 -15.29 -20.59
C GLU A 260 -10.33 -16.70 -20.99
N LYS A 261 -9.03 -16.99 -21.08
CA LYS A 261 -8.55 -18.34 -21.39
C LYS A 261 -8.81 -19.33 -20.26
N MET A 262 -8.70 -18.89 -19.01
CA MET A 262 -9.04 -19.70 -17.84
C MET A 262 -10.54 -20.00 -17.78
N VAL A 263 -11.40 -19.02 -18.10
CA VAL A 263 -12.86 -19.20 -18.25
C VAL A 263 -13.18 -20.21 -19.34
N GLN A 264 -12.60 -20.05 -20.54
CA GLN A 264 -12.81 -20.98 -21.66
C GLN A 264 -12.39 -22.42 -21.34
N LYS A 265 -11.37 -22.58 -20.49
CA LYS A 265 -10.91 -23.88 -20.01
C LYS A 265 -11.69 -24.43 -18.81
N GLY A 266 -12.64 -23.66 -18.28
CA GLY A 266 -13.44 -24.06 -17.12
C GLY A 266 -12.68 -24.04 -15.79
N PHE A 267 -11.55 -23.33 -15.70
CA PHE A 267 -10.79 -23.22 -14.45
C PHE A 267 -11.36 -22.18 -13.47
N VAL A 268 -12.02 -21.16 -14.00
CA VAL A 268 -12.68 -20.10 -13.22
C VAL A 268 -13.99 -19.72 -13.88
N GLU A 269 -14.97 -19.30 -13.08
CA GLU A 269 -16.20 -18.73 -13.60
C GLU A 269 -15.96 -17.30 -14.07
N LYS A 270 -16.68 -16.89 -15.13
CA LYS A 270 -16.62 -15.50 -15.59
C LYS A 270 -17.31 -14.61 -14.57
N ASN A 271 -16.52 -13.82 -13.87
CA ASN A 271 -17.00 -12.76 -13.01
C ASN A 271 -16.51 -11.41 -13.59
N LYS A 272 -17.34 -10.36 -13.51
CA LYS A 272 -17.26 -9.15 -14.32
C LYS A 272 -15.83 -8.56 -14.31
N ALA A 273 -15.12 -8.72 -15.41
CA ALA A 273 -14.03 -7.85 -15.82
C ALA A 273 -14.63 -6.86 -16.82
N THR A 274 -14.82 -5.62 -16.40
CA THR A 274 -15.46 -4.57 -17.22
C THR A 274 -14.50 -4.02 -18.28
N PHE A 275 -13.19 -4.20 -18.12
CA PHE A 275 -12.18 -3.58 -19.01
C PHE A 275 -11.23 -4.59 -19.61
N LYS A 276 -11.06 -4.46 -20.92
CA LYS A 276 -10.11 -5.22 -21.72
C LYS A 276 -8.68 -4.65 -21.67
N ASP A 277 -8.54 -3.34 -21.50
CA ASP A 277 -7.25 -2.63 -21.59
C ASP A 277 -7.29 -1.31 -20.79
N ALA A 278 -6.15 -0.64 -20.68
CA ALA A 278 -6.03 0.66 -20.01
C ALA A 278 -6.92 1.77 -20.63
N GLN A 279 -7.26 1.71 -21.92
CA GLN A 279 -8.15 2.71 -22.52
C GLN A 279 -9.60 2.46 -22.09
N ALA A 280 -10.04 1.21 -22.09
CA ALA A 280 -11.34 0.82 -21.56
C ALA A 280 -11.48 1.19 -20.08
N LEU A 281 -10.41 1.08 -19.28
CA LEU A 281 -10.38 1.57 -17.90
C LEU A 281 -10.69 3.07 -17.84
N ILE A 282 -10.06 3.88 -18.68
CA ILE A 282 -10.28 5.34 -18.75
C ILE A 282 -11.70 5.65 -19.24
N ASP A 283 -12.15 4.99 -20.30
CA ASP A 283 -13.46 5.24 -20.91
C ASP A 283 -14.60 4.93 -19.94
N ASN A 284 -14.46 3.86 -19.16
CA ASN A 284 -15.45 3.52 -18.15
C ASN A 284 -15.30 4.31 -16.86
N ALA A 285 -14.08 4.79 -16.54
CA ALA A 285 -13.91 5.76 -15.47
C ALA A 285 -14.60 7.08 -15.83
N PHE A 286 -14.77 7.45 -17.11
CA PHE A 286 -15.40 8.71 -17.53
C PHE A 286 -16.40 8.52 -18.68
N PRO A 287 -17.55 7.88 -18.45
CA PRO A 287 -18.43 7.44 -19.53
C PRO A 287 -19.08 8.57 -20.36
N SER A 288 -18.90 9.85 -20.02
CA SER A 288 -19.48 10.99 -20.77
C SER A 288 -18.91 12.37 -20.40
N GLY A 289 -17.59 12.48 -20.20
CA GLY A 289 -16.96 13.78 -19.89
C GLY A 289 -17.38 14.40 -18.54
N GLY A 290 -18.03 13.62 -17.69
CA GLY A 290 -18.42 13.95 -16.32
C GLY A 290 -17.41 13.48 -15.26
N LEU A 291 -17.81 13.54 -14.00
CA LEU A 291 -17.05 13.01 -12.86
C LEU A 291 -16.76 11.51 -13.01
N MET A 292 -15.70 11.04 -12.33
CA MET A 292 -15.26 9.65 -12.42
C MET A 292 -16.33 8.68 -11.91
N ASP A 293 -16.72 7.68 -12.71
CA ASP A 293 -17.58 6.56 -12.31
C ASP A 293 -16.69 5.46 -11.70
N TYR A 294 -16.75 5.35 -10.38
CA TYR A 294 -15.96 4.35 -9.66
C TYR A 294 -16.60 2.97 -9.75
N ASP A 295 -17.91 2.83 -9.90
CA ASP A 295 -18.55 1.51 -9.91
C ASP A 295 -18.17 0.69 -11.14
N GLY A 296 -17.79 1.36 -12.23
CA GLY A 296 -17.17 0.73 -13.39
C GLY A 296 -15.83 0.06 -13.07
N LEU A 297 -15.04 0.61 -12.13
CA LEU A 297 -13.62 0.29 -11.90
C LEU A 297 -13.33 -1.06 -11.21
N TYR A 298 -14.35 -1.78 -10.76
CA TYR A 298 -14.19 -2.90 -9.84
C TYR A 298 -14.32 -4.28 -10.49
N PHE A 299 -13.47 -5.20 -10.03
CA PHE A 299 -13.48 -6.63 -10.36
C PHE A 299 -14.11 -7.41 -9.20
N SER A 300 -14.82 -8.51 -9.47
CA SER A 300 -15.00 -9.55 -8.45
C SER A 300 -14.56 -10.90 -9.00
N ILE A 301 -13.94 -11.74 -8.17
CA ILE A 301 -13.59 -13.13 -8.47
C ILE A 301 -14.25 -13.94 -7.36
N THR A 302 -15.38 -14.57 -7.64
CA THR A 302 -16.09 -15.41 -6.67
C THR A 302 -15.87 -16.87 -6.99
N SER A 303 -15.54 -17.67 -5.97
CA SER A 303 -15.49 -19.13 -6.03
C SER A 303 -16.90 -19.73 -5.82
N PRO A 304 -17.27 -20.78 -6.56
CA PRO A 304 -18.60 -21.40 -6.46
C PRO A 304 -18.60 -22.38 -5.30
N ASN A 305 -19.22 -22.02 -4.18
CA ASN A 305 -19.90 -22.97 -3.28
C ASN A 305 -20.72 -22.19 -2.24
N ARG A 306 -21.98 -21.91 -2.57
CA ARG A 306 -23.01 -21.35 -1.69
C ARG A 306 -24.25 -22.24 -1.71
N SER A 307 -24.25 -23.25 -0.85
CA SER A 307 -25.41 -24.00 -0.32
C SER A 307 -24.79 -25.01 0.63
N ASP A 308 -24.84 -24.93 1.96
CA ASP A 308 -25.93 -24.57 2.86
C ASP A 308 -25.33 -24.12 4.20
N ALA A 309 -25.78 -23.00 4.77
CA ALA A 309 -25.72 -22.72 6.22
C ALA A 309 -26.44 -21.39 6.54
N ILE A 310 -27.75 -21.35 6.28
CA ILE A 310 -28.68 -20.55 7.10
C ILE A 310 -29.84 -21.46 7.47
N SER A 311 -29.61 -22.27 8.51
CA SER A 311 -30.58 -22.73 9.49
C SER A 311 -29.83 -23.23 10.71
#